data_AF-A0A182W9K3-F1
#
_entry.id   AF-A0A182W9K3-F1
#
_cell.length_a   1.000
_cell.length_b   1.000
_cell.length_c   1.000
_cell.angle_alpha   90.00
_cell.angle_beta   90.00
_cell.angle_gamma   90.00
#
_symmetry.space_group_name_H-M   'P 1'
#
loop_
_entity.id
_entity.type
_entity.pdbx_description
1 polymer ?
#
loop_
_entity_poly.entity_id
_entity_poly.type
_entity_poly.pdbx_seq_one_letter_code
_entity_poly.pdbx_strand_id
1 'polypeptide(L)'
;MSNKPQRLLEKYDLLLDNLDFDYIRQSNNGREVENILKVLRSGEEGYFPQLTAFAEERLKSLRPESKLLRKEQPLATEHTMPEEQWQTMTTKLNEWQSTMKAFQEDLRTMQDEVEDDTIPPIRSVPTIDLAGEIRDLPKATTQPNYIPYCDYEKWDKFDADTEMLKMELDEERHREMVRLNNQKNSKKPEIVELPPQVKLSAQEKQVIAGKLREKGNDNFRAKEFKEAVEEYDKSLELYPTAACYNNRAIAYIKLKRYNEAIADCDQCLAIEPTNIKALLRKAQALTLNDKKREAYQLYCEVLRLEPANPVALNGTANLRRQLTDLPPPNAVRMAIEEVSNAEPEIDFRQLVRPKKVIKDKLPASIKQLQNDTITLVRQHAEALAKRDTKEMTLSTEPPRRNTPLIEEL
;
A
#
# COMPACT_ATOMS: atom_id res chain seq x y z
N MET A 1 17.86 40.94 22.95
CA MET A 1 16.40 40.88 22.76
C MET A 1 16.09 39.60 22.01
N SER A 2 15.37 38.68 22.65
CA SER A 2 15.07 37.36 22.09
C SER A 2 14.17 37.55 20.86
N ASN A 3 14.69 37.25 19.68
CA ASN A 3 13.99 37.36 18.40
C ASN A 3 13.03 36.17 18.28
N LYS A 4 11.99 36.12 19.13
CA LYS A 4 10.93 35.12 19.01
C LYS A 4 10.08 35.51 17.79
N PRO A 5 9.74 34.56 16.90
CA PRO A 5 8.83 34.85 15.80
C PRO A 5 7.49 35.33 16.37
N GLN A 6 7.00 36.48 15.86
CA GLN A 6 5.66 36.99 16.20
C GLN A 6 4.61 35.97 15.77
N ARG A 7 3.59 35.77 16.61
CA ARG A 7 2.45 34.90 16.29
C ARG A 7 1.70 35.46 15.09
N LEU A 8 1.10 34.60 14.26
CA LEU A 8 0.34 35.06 13.11
C LEU A 8 -0.90 35.87 13.52
N LEU A 9 -1.49 35.59 14.68
CA LEU A 9 -2.54 36.41 15.27
C LEU A 9 -2.09 37.87 15.49
N GLU A 10 -0.91 38.05 16.11
CA GLU A 10 -0.32 39.37 16.37
C GLU A 10 0.10 40.08 15.08
N LYS A 11 0.55 39.32 14.08
CA LYS A 11 0.96 39.87 12.77
C LYS A 11 -0.20 40.43 11.95
N TYR A 12 -1.39 39.84 12.09
CA TYR A 12 -2.58 40.22 11.35
C TYR A 12 -3.61 40.99 12.18
N ASP A 13 -3.25 41.40 13.41
CA ASP A 13 -4.13 42.06 14.37
C ASP A 13 -5.47 41.30 14.56
N LEU A 14 -5.40 39.97 14.65
CA LEU A 14 -6.56 39.10 14.85
C LEU A 14 -6.64 38.65 16.31
N LEU A 15 -7.85 38.68 16.86
CA LEU A 15 -8.16 38.11 18.17
C LEU A 15 -8.53 36.63 18.03
N LEU A 16 -8.35 35.86 19.11
CA LEU A 16 -8.74 34.44 19.15
C LEU A 16 -10.25 34.28 18.89
N ASP A 17 -11.07 35.20 19.39
CA ASP A 17 -12.53 35.23 19.19
C ASP A 17 -12.92 35.42 17.71
N ASN A 18 -12.01 35.92 16.86
CA ASN A 18 -12.24 36.08 15.43
C ASN A 18 -12.14 34.72 14.69
N LEU A 19 -11.63 33.68 15.34
CA LEU A 19 -11.53 32.31 14.82
C LEU A 19 -12.79 31.49 15.14
N ASP A 20 -13.97 32.08 14.93
CA ASP A 20 -15.26 31.42 15.17
C ASP A 20 -16.14 31.43 13.90
N PHE A 21 -17.03 30.44 13.80
CA PHE A 21 -17.96 30.28 12.68
C PHE A 21 -18.87 31.50 12.54
N ASP A 22 -19.38 32.04 13.65
CA ASP A 22 -20.29 33.18 13.63
C ASP A 22 -19.59 34.46 13.18
N TYR A 23 -18.34 34.66 13.61
CA TYR A 23 -17.53 35.79 13.17
C TYR A 23 -17.24 35.73 11.66
N ILE A 24 -16.78 34.58 11.15
CA ILE A 24 -16.50 34.39 9.72
C ILE A 24 -17.78 34.56 8.89
N ARG A 25 -18.93 34.11 9.39
CA ARG A 25 -20.23 34.30 8.71
C ARG A 25 -20.60 35.77 8.57
N GLN A 26 -20.38 36.57 9.62
CA GLN A 26 -20.72 38.00 9.65
C GLN A 26 -19.67 38.86 8.94
N SER A 27 -18.45 38.36 8.77
CA SER A 27 -17.38 39.08 8.09
C SER A 27 -17.71 39.35 6.61
N ASN A 28 -17.60 40.61 6.22
CA ASN A 28 -17.75 41.07 4.82
C ASN A 28 -16.40 41.48 4.19
N ASN A 29 -15.34 41.54 4.98
CA ASN A 29 -14.02 41.91 4.50
C ASN A 29 -13.25 40.67 4.02
N GLY A 30 -13.10 40.54 2.70
CA GLY A 30 -12.38 39.41 2.10
C GLY A 30 -10.90 39.30 2.51
N ARG A 31 -10.25 40.42 2.92
CA ARG A 31 -8.84 40.38 3.39
C ARG A 31 -8.72 39.82 4.80
N GLU A 32 -9.70 40.07 5.67
CA GLU A 32 -9.73 39.52 7.03
C GLU A 32 -9.92 38.00 6.99
N VAL A 33 -10.87 37.51 6.17
CA VAL A 33 -11.06 36.06 5.97
C VAL A 33 -9.82 35.41 5.37
N GLU A 34 -9.11 36.09 4.47
CA GLU A 34 -7.85 35.61 3.91
C GLU A 34 -6.76 35.48 4.99
N ASN A 35 -6.67 36.43 5.93
CA ASN A 35 -5.73 36.38 7.05
C ASN A 35 -6.12 35.30 8.06
N ILE A 36 -7.40 35.16 8.39
CA ILE A 36 -7.93 34.07 9.23
C ILE A 36 -7.56 32.71 8.61
N LEU A 37 -7.73 32.55 7.30
CA LEU A 37 -7.39 31.31 6.61
C LEU A 37 -5.87 31.00 6.67
N LYS A 38 -5.01 32.02 6.62
CA LYS A 38 -3.55 31.85 6.81
C LYS A 38 -3.22 31.38 8.23
N VAL A 39 -3.87 31.97 9.25
CA VAL A 39 -3.71 31.53 10.65
C VAL A 39 -4.19 30.11 10.82
N LEU A 40 -5.38 29.75 10.33
CA LEU A 40 -5.92 28.40 10.48
C LEU A 40 -5.10 27.33 9.74
N ARG A 41 -4.58 27.62 8.53
CA ARG A 41 -3.70 26.70 7.79
C ARG A 41 -2.33 26.54 8.43
N SER A 42 -1.84 27.54 9.17
CA SER A 42 -0.56 27.45 9.89
C SER A 42 -0.61 26.42 11.02
N GLY A 43 -1.79 26.22 11.63
CA GLY A 43 -1.98 25.33 12.77
C GLY A 43 -1.37 25.83 14.08
N GLU A 44 -0.96 27.11 14.18
CA GLU A 44 -0.41 27.70 15.41
C GLU A 44 -1.40 27.65 16.58
N GLU A 45 -2.68 27.92 16.31
CA GLU A 45 -3.77 27.91 17.31
C GLU A 45 -4.53 26.57 17.39
N GLY A 46 -4.08 25.57 16.64
CA GLY A 46 -4.74 24.26 16.50
C GLY A 46 -5.22 23.95 15.08
N TYR A 47 -5.56 22.68 14.85
CA TYR A 47 -6.02 22.20 13.55
C TYR A 47 -7.55 22.04 13.54
N PHE A 48 -8.24 22.93 12.83
CA PHE A 48 -9.70 22.98 12.76
C PHE A 48 -10.19 22.78 11.32
N PRO A 49 -10.28 21.52 10.83
CA PRO A 49 -10.57 21.24 9.42
C PRO A 49 -11.94 21.75 8.95
N GLN A 50 -12.95 21.70 9.83
CA GLN A 50 -14.30 22.19 9.51
C GLN A 50 -14.34 23.72 9.42
N LEU A 51 -13.66 24.41 10.34
CA LEU A 51 -13.56 25.87 10.35
C LEU A 51 -12.74 26.37 9.16
N THR A 52 -11.65 25.68 8.80
CA THR A 52 -10.88 26.00 7.59
C THR A 52 -11.72 25.85 6.33
N ALA A 53 -12.49 24.77 6.20
CA ALA A 53 -13.36 24.56 5.04
C ALA A 53 -14.43 25.65 4.93
N PHE A 54 -15.04 26.03 6.05
CA PHE A 54 -16.02 27.12 6.10
C PHE A 54 -15.40 28.47 5.72
N ALA A 55 -14.20 28.76 6.22
CA ALA A 55 -13.45 29.96 5.85
C ALA A 55 -13.08 29.99 4.36
N GLU A 56 -12.70 28.84 3.77
CA GLU A 56 -12.42 28.71 2.34
C GLU A 56 -13.66 28.95 1.48
N GLU A 57 -14.81 28.39 1.87
CA GLU A 57 -16.09 28.60 1.18
C GLU A 57 -16.51 30.08 1.24
N ARG A 58 -16.40 30.70 2.43
CA ARG A 58 -16.70 32.13 2.61
C ARG A 58 -15.75 33.01 1.80
N LEU A 59 -14.46 32.69 1.78
CA LEU A 59 -13.46 33.40 0.98
C LEU A 59 -13.76 33.25 -0.52
N LYS A 60 -14.25 32.09 -0.97
CA LYS A 60 -14.65 31.87 -2.37
C LYS A 60 -15.81 32.78 -2.78
N SER A 61 -16.78 33.02 -1.89
CA SER A 61 -17.88 33.96 -2.13
C SER A 61 -17.44 35.42 -2.20
N LEU A 62 -16.47 35.83 -1.36
CA LEU A 62 -16.02 37.22 -1.26
C LEU A 62 -14.92 37.56 -2.28
N ARG A 63 -13.96 36.65 -2.48
CA ARG A 63 -12.77 36.85 -3.33
C ARG A 63 -12.33 35.55 -4.04
N PRO A 64 -12.95 35.20 -5.18
CA PRO A 64 -12.65 33.96 -5.90
C PRO A 64 -11.22 33.93 -6.48
N GLU A 65 -10.61 35.07 -6.78
CA GLU A 65 -9.26 35.15 -7.38
C GLU A 65 -8.10 35.05 -6.37
N SER A 66 -8.39 34.82 -5.08
CA SER A 66 -7.35 34.81 -4.06
C SER A 66 -6.34 33.68 -4.31
N LYS A 67 -5.04 33.97 -4.08
CA LYS A 67 -3.96 32.99 -4.28
C LYS A 67 -4.11 31.75 -3.39
N LEU A 68 -4.74 31.91 -2.22
CA LEU A 68 -4.95 30.81 -1.26
C LEU A 68 -5.90 29.72 -1.76
N LEU A 69 -6.78 30.04 -2.70
CA LEU A 69 -7.72 29.08 -3.30
C LEU A 69 -7.12 28.32 -4.48
N ARG A 70 -5.92 28.69 -4.94
CA ARG A 70 -5.22 27.97 -6.01
C ARG A 70 -4.77 26.61 -5.48
N LYS A 71 -5.18 25.54 -6.16
CA LYS A 71 -4.72 24.17 -5.90
C LYS A 71 -3.74 23.79 -6.99
N GLU A 72 -2.67 23.09 -6.62
CA GLU A 72 -1.75 22.51 -7.58
C GLU A 72 -2.49 21.44 -8.38
N GLN A 73 -2.59 21.65 -9.69
CA GLN A 73 -3.14 20.66 -10.61
C GLN A 73 -1.96 19.88 -11.20
N PRO A 74 -1.98 18.54 -11.23
CA PRO A 74 -0.91 17.77 -11.87
C PRO A 74 -0.80 18.17 -13.34
N LEU A 75 0.41 18.04 -13.89
CA LEU A 75 0.66 18.28 -15.31
C LEU A 75 -0.31 17.44 -16.14
N ALA A 76 -1.00 18.12 -17.04
CA ALA A 76 -1.95 17.50 -17.95
C ALA A 76 -1.23 16.44 -18.78
N THR A 77 -1.56 15.17 -18.52
CA THR A 77 -1.08 14.00 -19.27
C THR A 77 -2.10 13.68 -20.35
N GLU A 78 -1.70 12.96 -21.41
CA GLU A 78 -2.53 12.58 -22.57
C GLU A 78 -3.97 12.15 -22.19
N HIS A 79 -4.15 11.35 -21.15
CA HIS A 79 -5.46 10.84 -20.71
C HIS A 79 -6.34 11.85 -19.93
N THR A 80 -5.81 13.00 -19.56
CA THR A 80 -6.51 14.02 -18.74
C THR A 80 -7.04 15.20 -19.55
N MET A 81 -6.65 15.30 -20.82
CA MET A 81 -7.02 16.39 -21.73
C MET A 81 -8.00 15.89 -22.78
N PRO A 82 -8.89 16.76 -23.31
CA PRO A 82 -9.68 16.44 -24.48
C PRO A 82 -8.79 16.11 -25.68
N GLU A 83 -9.12 15.04 -26.42
CA GLU A 83 -8.37 14.52 -27.57
C GLU A 83 -8.03 15.64 -28.59
N GLU A 84 -8.98 16.52 -28.88
CA GLU A 84 -8.81 17.64 -29.83
C GLU A 84 -7.68 18.60 -29.43
N GLN A 85 -7.53 18.86 -28.14
CA GLN A 85 -6.48 19.74 -27.63
C GLN A 85 -5.11 19.06 -27.72
N TRP A 86 -5.06 17.75 -27.46
CA TRP A 86 -3.84 16.95 -27.57
C TRP A 86 -3.36 16.86 -29.02
N GLN A 87 -4.28 16.63 -29.96
CA GLN A 87 -3.97 16.64 -31.39
C GLN A 87 -3.41 18.00 -31.81
N THR A 88 -4.01 19.11 -31.36
CA THR A 88 -3.52 20.47 -31.65
C THR A 88 -2.13 20.74 -31.07
N MET A 89 -1.81 20.22 -29.88
CA MET A 89 -0.46 20.34 -29.30
C MET A 89 0.55 19.49 -30.07
N THR A 90 0.16 18.27 -30.45
CA THR A 90 1.01 17.33 -31.17
C THR A 90 1.33 17.83 -32.58
N THR A 91 0.35 18.39 -33.29
CA THR A 91 0.58 19.00 -34.61
C THR A 91 1.54 20.19 -34.52
N LYS A 92 1.33 21.10 -33.57
CA LYS A 92 2.25 22.24 -33.35
C LYS A 92 3.67 21.79 -32.97
N LEU A 93 3.79 20.73 -32.17
CA LEU A 93 5.10 20.20 -31.77
C LEU A 93 5.82 19.53 -32.94
N ASN A 94 5.09 18.79 -33.78
CA ASN A 94 5.63 18.17 -35.00
C ASN A 94 6.01 19.21 -36.06
N GLU A 95 5.20 20.26 -36.20
CA GLU A 95 5.51 21.42 -37.06
C GLU A 95 6.81 22.07 -36.58
N TRP A 96 6.90 22.39 -35.29
CA TRP A 96 8.12 22.95 -34.71
C TRP A 96 9.33 22.02 -34.88
N GLN A 97 9.20 20.73 -34.61
CA GLN A 97 10.29 19.78 -34.79
C GLN A 97 10.76 19.73 -36.25
N SER A 98 9.84 19.83 -37.21
CA SER A 98 10.17 19.88 -38.63
C SER A 98 10.90 21.17 -38.98
N THR A 99 10.46 22.32 -38.45
CA THR A 99 11.16 23.60 -38.63
C THR A 99 12.57 23.58 -38.05
N MET A 100 12.78 22.93 -36.90
CA MET A 100 14.10 22.82 -36.27
C MET A 100 15.02 21.87 -37.04
N LYS A 101 14.48 20.77 -37.57
CA LYS A 101 15.23 19.88 -38.46
C LYS A 101 15.66 20.60 -39.73
N ALA A 102 14.75 21.34 -40.37
CA ALA A 102 15.08 22.16 -41.53
C ALA A 102 16.17 23.19 -41.20
N PHE A 103 16.02 23.91 -40.10
CA PHE A 103 17.05 24.87 -39.63
C PHE A 103 18.41 24.20 -39.37
N GLN A 104 18.43 22.98 -38.83
CA GLN A 104 19.65 22.22 -38.59
C GLN A 104 20.26 21.68 -39.88
N GLU A 105 19.44 21.29 -40.85
CA GLU A 105 19.86 20.91 -42.20
C GLU A 105 20.50 22.12 -42.91
N ASP A 106 19.86 23.29 -42.83
CA ASP A 106 20.38 24.55 -43.37
C ASP A 106 21.70 24.96 -42.71
N LEU A 107 21.84 24.75 -41.39
CA LEU A 107 23.12 25.02 -40.71
C LEU A 107 24.22 24.07 -41.17
N ARG A 108 23.88 22.80 -41.44
CA ARG A 108 24.82 21.79 -41.94
C ARG A 108 25.27 22.11 -43.36
N THR A 109 24.34 22.47 -44.25
CA THR A 109 24.68 22.86 -45.62
C THR A 109 25.56 24.12 -45.62
N MET A 110 25.30 25.09 -44.74
CA MET A 110 26.20 26.23 -44.55
C MET A 110 27.56 25.86 -43.96
N GLN A 111 27.64 24.78 -43.16
CA GLN A 111 28.91 24.31 -42.60
C GLN A 111 29.77 23.59 -43.65
N ASP A 112 29.14 22.90 -44.62
CA ASP A 112 29.82 22.27 -45.76
C ASP A 112 30.32 23.33 -46.79
N GLU A 113 29.78 24.55 -46.79
CA GLU A 113 30.24 25.65 -47.65
C GLU A 113 31.44 26.43 -47.08
N VAL A 114 31.84 26.19 -45.82
CA VAL A 114 32.95 26.87 -45.15
C VAL A 114 34.04 25.87 -44.76
N GLU A 115 34.69 25.25 -45.74
CA GLU A 115 36.06 24.75 -45.55
C GLU A 115 37.03 25.94 -45.57
N ASP A 116 37.10 26.67 -44.46
CA ASP A 116 38.21 27.59 -44.22
C ASP A 116 39.35 26.79 -43.57
N ASP A 117 40.41 26.53 -44.34
CA ASP A 117 41.62 25.74 -43.99
C ASP A 117 42.37 26.24 -42.73
N THR A 118 41.87 27.29 -42.06
CA THR A 118 42.48 27.93 -40.90
C THR A 118 42.02 27.37 -39.54
N ILE A 119 41.06 26.43 -39.49
CA ILE A 119 40.48 25.94 -38.21
C ILE A 119 40.85 24.47 -37.94
N PRO A 120 41.37 24.12 -36.74
CA PRO A 120 41.85 22.76 -36.44
C PRO A 120 40.72 21.75 -36.09
N PRO A 121 40.91 20.44 -36.38
CA PRO A 121 39.89 19.40 -36.23
C PRO A 121 39.63 18.93 -34.78
N ILE A 122 38.38 18.59 -34.48
CA ILE A 122 37.89 18.17 -33.16
C ILE A 122 38.14 16.66 -32.95
N ARG A 123 38.75 16.28 -31.82
CA ARG A 123 39.11 14.89 -31.46
C ARG A 123 37.89 14.02 -31.10
N SER A 124 37.81 12.80 -31.66
CA SER A 124 36.90 11.73 -31.20
C SER A 124 37.70 10.49 -30.69
N VAL A 125 37.07 9.63 -29.88
CA VAL A 125 37.71 8.57 -29.06
C VAL A 125 37.31 7.15 -29.56
N PRO A 126 38.20 6.13 -29.58
CA PRO A 126 37.89 4.80 -30.12
C PRO A 126 37.39 3.78 -29.07
N THR A 127 36.62 2.78 -29.52
CA THR A 127 35.95 1.72 -28.73
C THR A 127 36.68 0.36 -28.81
N ILE A 128 36.64 -0.46 -27.75
CA ILE A 128 37.40 -1.74 -27.57
C ILE A 128 36.45 -2.95 -27.67
N ASP A 129 36.92 -4.06 -28.26
CA ASP A 129 36.17 -5.31 -28.51
C ASP A 129 36.56 -6.47 -27.55
N LEU A 130 35.55 -7.12 -26.95
CA LEU A 130 35.66 -8.00 -25.78
C LEU A 130 35.75 -9.51 -26.12
N ALA A 131 35.66 -9.88 -27.40
CA ALA A 131 35.52 -11.28 -27.83
C ALA A 131 36.83 -12.12 -27.77
N GLY A 132 37.99 -11.48 -27.60
CA GLY A 132 39.30 -12.14 -27.65
C GLY A 132 39.65 -12.97 -26.41
N GLU A 133 39.17 -12.60 -25.22
CA GLU A 133 39.67 -13.12 -23.95
C GLU A 133 39.13 -14.51 -23.54
N ILE A 134 38.13 -15.06 -24.24
CA ILE A 134 37.43 -16.29 -23.81
C ILE A 134 38.12 -17.59 -24.30
N ARG A 135 39.11 -17.51 -25.19
CA ARG A 135 39.70 -18.71 -25.84
C ARG A 135 40.78 -19.45 -25.03
N ASP A 136 41.22 -18.91 -23.89
CA ASP A 136 42.44 -19.36 -23.21
C ASP A 136 42.24 -20.20 -21.93
N LEU A 137 41.25 -21.11 -21.87
CA LEU A 137 41.14 -22.09 -20.76
C LEU A 137 41.54 -23.54 -21.17
N PRO A 138 42.47 -24.21 -20.44
CA PRO A 138 42.98 -25.53 -20.78
C PRO A 138 42.11 -26.71 -20.26
N LYS A 139 42.01 -27.79 -21.06
CA LYS A 139 41.28 -29.04 -20.74
C LYS A 139 42.16 -30.07 -20.03
N ALA A 140 41.66 -30.68 -18.95
CA ALA A 140 42.34 -31.72 -18.17
C ALA A 140 42.47 -33.06 -18.91
N THR A 141 43.65 -33.68 -18.80
CA THR A 141 44.05 -34.94 -19.45
C THR A 141 43.65 -36.16 -18.61
N THR A 142 42.74 -36.99 -19.14
CA THR A 142 42.50 -38.35 -18.63
C THR A 142 43.14 -39.31 -19.64
N GLN A 143 44.10 -40.13 -19.22
CA GLN A 143 44.76 -41.09 -20.11
C GLN A 143 43.74 -42.14 -20.59
N PRO A 144 43.68 -42.48 -21.90
CA PRO A 144 42.71 -43.44 -22.42
C PRO A 144 43.18 -44.89 -22.21
N ASN A 145 42.33 -45.72 -21.59
CA ASN A 145 42.51 -47.17 -21.48
C ASN A 145 42.24 -47.86 -22.84
N TYR A 146 43.13 -47.74 -23.81
CA TYR A 146 43.06 -48.51 -25.05
C TYR A 146 44.44 -49.03 -25.46
N ILE A 147 44.48 -50.22 -26.08
CA ILE A 147 45.70 -50.80 -26.66
C ILE A 147 45.93 -50.14 -28.03
N PRO A 148 47.06 -49.46 -28.26
CA PRO A 148 47.38 -48.85 -29.55
C PRO A 148 47.33 -49.87 -30.70
N TYR A 149 46.76 -49.48 -31.85
CA TYR A 149 46.61 -50.36 -33.02
C TYR A 149 47.94 -50.96 -33.52
N CYS A 150 49.04 -50.25 -33.33
CA CYS A 150 50.36 -50.66 -33.81
C CYS A 150 51.12 -51.61 -32.85
N ASP A 151 50.56 -51.98 -31.70
CA ASP A 151 51.25 -52.75 -30.67
C ASP A 151 50.90 -54.25 -30.75
N TYR A 152 51.41 -54.92 -31.80
CA TYR A 152 51.06 -56.30 -32.13
C TYR A 152 51.38 -57.30 -31.01
N GLU A 153 52.44 -57.09 -30.21
CA GLU A 153 52.77 -57.97 -29.07
C GLU A 153 51.70 -57.96 -27.97
N LYS A 154 50.99 -56.84 -27.81
CA LYS A 154 49.88 -56.73 -26.86
C LYS A 154 48.59 -57.28 -27.45
N TRP A 155 48.38 -57.10 -28.76
CA TRP A 155 47.25 -57.71 -29.47
C TRP A 155 47.33 -59.24 -29.49
N ASP A 156 48.53 -59.81 -29.61
CA ASP A 156 48.72 -61.27 -29.65
C ASP A 156 48.41 -61.94 -28.29
N LYS A 157 48.48 -61.16 -27.20
CA LYS A 157 48.13 -61.58 -25.83
C LYS A 157 46.71 -61.17 -25.43
N PHE A 158 45.99 -60.44 -26.29
CA PHE A 158 44.65 -59.97 -26.01
C PHE A 158 43.64 -61.07 -26.28
N ASP A 159 43.13 -61.68 -25.22
CA ASP A 159 42.03 -62.64 -25.31
C ASP A 159 40.69 -61.89 -25.17
N ALA A 160 40.02 -61.73 -26.30
CA ALA A 160 38.77 -60.97 -26.40
C ALA A 160 37.66 -61.53 -25.50
N ASP A 161 37.62 -62.85 -25.29
CA ASP A 161 36.61 -63.49 -24.45
C ASP A 161 36.86 -63.17 -22.97
N THR A 162 38.14 -63.06 -22.56
CA THR A 162 38.50 -62.71 -21.18
C THR A 162 38.25 -61.24 -20.85
N GLU A 163 38.49 -60.32 -21.79
CA GLU A 163 38.22 -58.89 -21.58
C GLU A 163 36.71 -58.60 -21.66
N MET A 164 35.96 -59.33 -22.49
CA MET A 164 34.49 -59.27 -22.48
C MET A 164 33.93 -59.72 -21.12
N LEU A 165 34.42 -60.84 -20.58
CA LEU A 165 34.03 -61.32 -19.25
C LEU A 165 34.38 -60.30 -18.15
N LYS A 166 35.50 -59.61 -18.29
CA LYS A 166 35.95 -58.56 -17.35
C LYS A 166 35.07 -57.31 -17.44
N MET A 167 34.67 -56.91 -18.65
CA MET A 167 33.71 -55.82 -18.86
C MET A 167 32.33 -56.16 -18.27
N GLU A 168 31.84 -57.38 -18.49
CA GLU A 168 30.59 -57.85 -17.88
C GLU A 168 30.68 -57.82 -16.35
N LEU A 169 31.79 -58.28 -15.77
CA LEU A 169 32.03 -58.26 -14.32
C LEU A 169 32.09 -56.83 -13.76
N ASP A 170 32.71 -55.89 -14.47
CA ASP A 170 32.80 -54.49 -14.07
C ASP A 170 31.43 -53.77 -14.19
N GLU A 171 30.64 -54.08 -15.23
CA GLU A 171 29.26 -53.62 -15.32
C GLU A 171 28.39 -54.21 -14.20
N GLU A 172 28.55 -55.49 -13.88
CA GLU A 172 27.85 -56.15 -12.76
C GLU A 172 28.22 -55.47 -11.43
N ARG A 173 29.51 -55.19 -11.21
CA ARG A 173 30.00 -54.43 -10.03
C ARG A 173 29.43 -53.03 -9.97
N HIS A 174 29.36 -52.34 -11.10
CA HIS A 174 28.79 -50.99 -11.16
C HIS A 174 27.28 -51.01 -10.89
N ARG A 175 26.55 -51.97 -11.49
CA ARG A 175 25.13 -52.22 -11.22
C ARG A 175 24.90 -52.53 -9.74
N GLU A 176 25.73 -53.36 -9.14
CA GLU A 176 25.65 -53.72 -7.72
C GLU A 176 26.00 -52.54 -6.81
N MET A 177 27.00 -51.73 -7.17
CA MET A 177 27.34 -50.49 -6.46
C MET A 177 26.19 -49.49 -6.50
N VAL A 178 25.57 -49.29 -7.68
CA VAL A 178 24.40 -48.42 -7.85
C VAL A 178 23.21 -48.97 -7.07
N ARG A 179 22.98 -50.29 -7.06
CA ARG A 179 21.96 -50.94 -6.21
C ARG A 179 22.23 -50.71 -4.74
N LEU A 180 23.46 -50.92 -4.26
CA LEU A 180 23.84 -50.73 -2.86
C LEU A 180 23.72 -49.26 -2.45
N ASN A 181 24.10 -48.33 -3.33
CA ASN A 181 23.97 -46.89 -3.10
C ASN A 181 22.51 -46.44 -3.10
N ASN A 182 21.70 -46.94 -4.03
CA ASN A 182 20.26 -46.71 -4.04
C ASN A 182 19.60 -47.34 -2.81
N GLN A 183 20.01 -48.53 -2.37
CA GLN A 183 19.50 -49.16 -1.14
C GLN A 183 19.91 -48.38 0.11
N LYS A 184 21.13 -47.85 0.17
CA LYS A 184 21.58 -46.91 1.22
C LYS A 184 20.75 -45.62 1.22
N ASN A 185 20.40 -45.09 0.05
CA ASN A 185 19.62 -43.87 -0.10
C ASN A 185 18.09 -44.08 0.01
N SER A 186 17.59 -45.31 -0.16
CA SER A 186 16.15 -45.66 -0.09
C SER A 186 15.75 -46.37 1.21
N LYS A 187 16.71 -46.71 2.07
CA LYS A 187 16.42 -46.86 3.51
C LYS A 187 15.91 -45.51 4.02
N LYS A 188 14.58 -45.34 4.04
CA LYS A 188 13.93 -44.42 4.97
C LYS A 188 14.60 -44.65 6.32
N PRO A 189 15.07 -43.61 7.02
CA PRO A 189 15.63 -43.80 8.35
C PRO A 189 14.58 -44.55 9.16
N GLU A 190 14.91 -45.77 9.55
CA GLU A 190 14.13 -46.52 10.52
C GLU A 190 14.14 -45.67 11.77
N ILE A 191 12.98 -45.09 12.10
CA ILE A 191 12.77 -44.42 13.37
C ILE A 191 12.90 -45.53 14.39
N VAL A 192 14.10 -45.69 14.94
CA VAL A 192 14.27 -46.28 16.25
C VAL A 192 13.33 -45.46 17.13
N GLU A 193 12.25 -46.07 17.60
CA GLU A 193 11.46 -45.49 18.69
C GLU A 193 12.42 -45.37 19.87
N LEU A 194 13.04 -44.19 19.98
CA LEU A 194 13.74 -43.79 21.17
C LEU A 194 12.73 -43.89 22.33
N PRO A 195 13.20 -44.30 23.52
CA PRO A 195 12.37 -44.34 24.72
C PRO A 195 11.67 -42.99 24.93
N PRO A 196 10.49 -42.99 25.56
CA PRO A 196 9.52 -41.89 25.50
C PRO A 196 10.19 -40.58 25.89
N GLN A 197 10.28 -39.67 24.91
CA GLN A 197 10.78 -38.30 25.02
C GLN A 197 11.95 -38.17 26.00
N VAL A 198 13.18 -38.26 25.48
CA VAL A 198 14.25 -37.45 26.06
C VAL A 198 13.70 -36.02 26.02
N LYS A 199 13.24 -35.52 27.16
CA LYS A 199 12.80 -34.14 27.31
C LYS A 199 14.04 -33.32 27.01
N LEU A 200 14.22 -32.90 25.75
CA LEU A 200 15.34 -32.07 25.35
C LEU A 200 15.41 -30.94 26.38
N SER A 201 16.60 -30.76 26.94
CA SER A 201 16.83 -29.67 27.88
C SER A 201 16.42 -28.37 27.21
N ALA A 202 15.91 -27.41 27.99
CA ALA A 202 15.52 -26.10 27.44
C ALA A 202 16.65 -25.45 26.62
N GLN A 203 17.90 -25.67 27.04
CA GLN A 203 19.10 -25.23 26.32
C GLN A 203 19.28 -25.94 24.97
N GLU A 204 19.07 -27.25 24.90
CA GLU A 204 19.16 -28.01 23.65
C GLU A 204 18.07 -27.58 22.66
N LYS A 205 16.84 -27.36 23.15
CA LYS A 205 15.74 -26.82 22.34
C LYS A 205 16.07 -25.44 21.80
N GLN A 206 16.63 -24.56 22.63
CA GLN A 206 17.04 -23.22 22.21
C GLN A 206 18.14 -23.26 21.14
N VAL A 207 19.13 -24.15 21.27
CA VAL A 207 20.21 -24.31 20.28
C VAL A 207 19.66 -24.84 18.95
N ILE A 208 18.78 -25.84 18.98
CA ILE A 208 18.15 -26.39 17.77
C ILE A 208 17.24 -25.36 17.11
N ALA A 209 16.42 -24.66 17.89
CA ALA A 209 15.59 -23.55 17.39
C ALA A 209 16.46 -22.46 16.75
N GLY A 210 17.62 -22.13 17.35
CA GLY A 210 18.60 -21.21 16.79
C GLY A 210 19.13 -21.67 15.43
N LYS A 211 19.46 -22.96 15.28
CA LYS A 211 19.90 -23.55 14.00
C LYS A 211 18.81 -23.48 12.93
N LEU A 212 17.56 -23.81 13.28
CA LEU A 212 16.41 -23.71 12.36
C LEU A 212 16.15 -22.27 11.93
N ARG A 213 16.28 -21.31 12.86
CA ARG A 213 16.20 -19.88 12.54
C ARG A 213 17.28 -19.45 11.55
N GLU A 214 18.52 -19.91 11.73
CA GLU A 214 19.59 -19.60 10.76
C GLU A 214 19.33 -20.24 9.40
N LYS A 215 18.86 -21.49 9.35
CA LYS A 215 18.44 -22.13 8.10
C LYS A 215 17.32 -21.36 7.40
N GLY A 216 16.33 -20.86 8.15
CA GLY A 216 15.30 -19.97 7.64
C GLY A 216 15.87 -18.65 7.09
N ASN A 217 16.92 -18.09 7.73
CA ASN A 217 17.61 -16.90 7.22
C ASN A 217 18.32 -17.18 5.89
N ASP A 218 18.92 -18.36 5.74
CA ASP A 218 19.60 -18.76 4.51
C ASP A 218 18.59 -18.93 3.36
N ASN A 219 17.45 -19.58 3.62
CA ASN A 219 16.34 -19.66 2.66
C ASN A 219 15.80 -18.26 2.30
N PHE A 220 15.68 -17.37 3.29
CA PHE A 220 15.25 -15.99 3.06
C PHE A 220 16.24 -15.22 2.15
N ARG A 221 17.54 -15.43 2.32
CA ARG A 221 18.59 -14.87 1.44
C ARG A 221 18.51 -15.47 0.03
N ALA A 222 18.17 -16.75 -0.08
CA ALA A 222 17.92 -17.44 -1.34
C ALA A 222 16.62 -17.00 -2.04
N LYS A 223 15.81 -16.12 -1.40
CA LYS A 223 14.47 -15.66 -1.86
C LYS A 223 13.41 -16.77 -1.87
N GLU A 224 13.68 -17.89 -1.20
CA GLU A 224 12.76 -19.00 -0.97
C GLU A 224 11.92 -18.70 0.28
N PHE A 225 10.97 -17.77 0.13
CA PHE A 225 10.25 -17.22 1.28
C PHE A 225 9.26 -18.21 1.92
N LYS A 226 8.75 -19.19 1.18
CA LYS A 226 7.81 -20.19 1.73
C LYS A 226 8.56 -21.18 2.60
N GLU A 227 9.68 -21.67 2.11
CA GLU A 227 10.60 -22.58 2.77
C GLU A 227 11.22 -21.90 4.00
N ALA A 228 11.52 -20.59 3.91
CA ALA A 228 11.95 -19.81 5.08
C ALA A 228 10.88 -19.78 6.18
N VAL A 229 9.61 -19.57 5.83
CA VAL A 229 8.50 -19.60 6.79
C VAL A 229 8.39 -20.96 7.48
N GLU A 230 8.47 -22.06 6.72
CA GLU A 230 8.40 -23.41 7.29
C GLU A 230 9.54 -23.69 8.29
N GLU A 231 10.76 -23.25 8.01
CA GLU A 231 11.89 -23.40 8.95
C GLU A 231 11.75 -22.49 10.18
N TYR A 232 11.18 -21.29 10.02
CA TYR A 232 10.83 -20.42 11.16
C TYR A 232 9.69 -21.00 12.00
N ASP A 233 8.69 -21.64 11.39
CA ASP A 233 7.59 -22.32 12.09
C ASP A 233 8.14 -23.42 12.99
N LYS A 234 9.00 -24.30 12.45
CA LYS A 234 9.68 -25.35 13.23
C LYS A 234 10.53 -24.76 14.36
N SER A 235 11.19 -23.63 14.13
CA SER A 235 11.97 -22.94 15.16
C SER A 235 11.09 -22.45 16.32
N LEU A 236 9.95 -21.83 15.99
CA LEU A 236 8.99 -21.30 16.97
C LEU A 236 8.24 -22.39 17.73
N GLU A 237 7.95 -23.53 17.10
CA GLU A 237 7.39 -24.71 17.77
C GLU A 237 8.33 -25.26 18.87
N LEU A 238 9.64 -25.22 18.64
CA LEU A 238 10.64 -25.66 19.62
C LEU A 238 10.88 -24.62 20.72
N TYR A 239 11.11 -23.37 20.34
CA TYR A 239 11.41 -22.28 21.26
C TYR A 239 10.99 -20.92 20.69
N PRO A 240 9.87 -20.33 21.18
CA PRO A 240 9.40 -19.02 20.74
C PRO A 240 10.41 -17.92 21.08
N THR A 241 10.84 -17.16 20.07
CA THR A 241 11.77 -16.03 20.26
C THR A 241 11.30 -14.82 19.47
N ALA A 242 11.47 -13.63 20.06
CA ALA A 242 11.17 -12.36 19.39
C ALA A 242 11.90 -12.25 18.03
N ALA A 243 13.18 -12.64 17.98
CA ALA A 243 13.96 -12.65 16.74
C ALA A 243 13.36 -13.52 15.64
N CYS A 244 12.84 -14.71 15.98
CA CYS A 244 12.23 -15.61 14.99
C CYS A 244 10.88 -15.09 14.49
N TYR A 245 10.00 -14.60 15.38
CA TYR A 245 8.76 -13.93 14.97
C TYR A 245 9.04 -12.74 14.04
N ASN A 246 10.05 -11.94 14.37
CA ASN A 246 10.44 -10.78 13.59
C ASN A 246 10.92 -11.18 12.16
N ASN A 247 11.69 -12.27 12.05
CA ASN A 247 12.18 -12.79 10.77
C ASN A 247 11.08 -13.47 9.95
N ARG A 248 10.14 -14.17 10.60
CA ARG A 248 8.96 -14.74 9.93
C ARG A 248 8.02 -13.65 9.42
N ALA A 249 7.82 -12.58 10.17
CA ALA A 249 7.00 -11.43 9.76
C ALA A 249 7.48 -10.79 8.45
N ILE A 250 8.80 -10.61 8.26
CA ILE A 250 9.32 -10.07 7.01
C ILE A 250 9.17 -11.05 5.83
N ALA A 251 9.28 -12.37 6.07
CA ALA A 251 8.97 -13.37 5.07
C ALA A 251 7.49 -13.32 4.65
N TYR A 252 6.57 -13.16 5.61
CA TYR A 252 5.14 -12.95 5.32
C TYR A 252 4.86 -11.67 4.53
N ILE A 253 5.53 -10.55 4.84
CA ILE A 253 5.43 -9.32 4.04
C ILE A 253 5.84 -9.59 2.58
N LYS A 254 6.93 -10.34 2.35
CA LYS A 254 7.38 -10.70 0.99
C LYS A 254 6.40 -11.61 0.27
N LEU A 255 5.72 -12.49 0.99
CA LEU A 255 4.64 -13.34 0.48
C LEU A 255 3.29 -12.61 0.33
N LYS A 256 3.21 -11.30 0.62
CA LYS A 256 1.98 -10.50 0.63
C LYS A 256 0.91 -10.97 1.63
N ARG A 257 1.35 -11.70 2.67
CA ARG A 257 0.53 -12.21 3.78
C ARG A 257 0.56 -11.22 4.95
N TYR A 258 -0.09 -10.07 4.77
CA TYR A 258 0.09 -8.93 5.69
C TYR A 258 -0.56 -9.15 7.05
N ASN A 259 -1.70 -9.84 7.13
CA ASN A 259 -2.38 -10.09 8.40
C ASN A 259 -1.54 -11.02 9.30
N GLU A 260 -0.94 -12.07 8.75
CA GLU A 260 -0.04 -12.94 9.50
C GLU A 260 1.24 -12.21 9.93
N ALA A 261 1.78 -11.34 9.07
CA ALA A 261 2.93 -10.51 9.43
C ALA A 261 2.63 -9.56 10.61
N ILE A 262 1.43 -8.97 10.66
CA ILE A 262 1.00 -8.12 11.77
C ILE A 262 0.90 -8.94 13.06
N ALA A 263 0.28 -10.12 13.01
CA ALA A 263 0.18 -11.00 14.16
C ALA A 263 1.55 -11.43 14.71
N ASP A 264 2.51 -11.75 13.84
CA ASP A 264 3.87 -12.07 14.25
C ASP A 264 4.61 -10.87 14.86
N CYS A 265 4.40 -9.67 14.31
CA CYS A 265 4.95 -8.47 14.92
C CYS A 265 4.35 -8.21 16.31
N ASP A 266 3.05 -8.48 16.50
CA ASP A 266 2.39 -8.36 17.80
C ASP A 266 2.96 -9.37 18.82
N GLN A 267 3.21 -10.62 18.42
CA GLN A 267 3.88 -11.61 19.28
C GLN A 267 5.32 -11.17 19.63
N CYS A 268 6.04 -10.62 18.65
CA CYS A 268 7.38 -10.08 18.89
C CYS A 268 7.36 -8.93 19.91
N LEU A 269 6.41 -8.00 19.79
CA LEU A 269 6.25 -6.87 20.70
C LEU A 269 5.72 -7.27 22.08
N ALA A 270 4.98 -8.37 22.18
CA ALA A 270 4.59 -8.93 23.47
C ALA A 270 5.80 -9.45 24.27
N ILE A 271 6.82 -9.97 23.59
CA ILE A 271 8.08 -10.42 24.21
C ILE A 271 9.03 -9.24 24.41
N GLU A 272 9.20 -8.40 23.40
CA GLU A 272 10.10 -7.24 23.38
C GLU A 272 9.35 -5.96 22.96
N PRO A 273 8.72 -5.23 23.90
CA PRO A 273 7.87 -4.08 23.58
C PRO A 273 8.62 -2.91 22.94
N THR A 274 9.93 -2.82 23.17
CA THR A 274 10.79 -1.76 22.63
C THR A 274 11.52 -2.18 21.35
N ASN A 275 11.15 -3.30 20.71
CA ASN A 275 11.81 -3.76 19.50
C ASN A 275 11.45 -2.90 18.28
N ILE A 276 12.35 -1.98 17.94
CA ILE A 276 12.16 -1.02 16.84
C ILE A 276 12.00 -1.71 15.49
N LYS A 277 12.71 -2.82 15.24
CA LYS A 277 12.59 -3.57 13.98
C LYS A 277 11.18 -4.17 13.83
N ALA A 278 10.61 -4.66 14.92
CA ALA A 278 9.25 -5.20 14.93
C ALA A 278 8.21 -4.09 14.70
N LEU A 279 8.35 -2.94 15.37
CA LEU A 279 7.47 -1.77 15.15
C LEU A 279 7.51 -1.29 13.70
N LEU A 280 8.70 -1.17 13.10
CA LEU A 280 8.88 -0.78 11.70
C LEU A 280 8.23 -1.78 10.73
N ARG A 281 8.41 -3.09 10.97
CA ARG A 281 7.82 -4.14 10.13
C ARG A 281 6.30 -4.19 10.28
N LYS A 282 5.76 -3.99 11.48
CA LYS A 282 4.32 -3.86 11.73
C LYS A 282 3.74 -2.67 10.97
N ALA A 283 4.37 -1.50 11.10
CA ALA A 283 3.96 -0.30 10.36
C ALA A 283 4.00 -0.53 8.85
N GLN A 284 5.06 -1.16 8.33
CA GLN A 284 5.15 -1.54 6.93
C GLN A 284 4.02 -2.51 6.51
N ALA A 285 3.75 -3.56 7.28
CA ALA A 285 2.66 -4.49 6.99
C ALA A 285 1.28 -3.79 7.00
N LEU A 286 1.04 -2.87 7.94
CA LEU A 286 -0.20 -2.09 8.01
C LEU A 286 -0.36 -1.11 6.85
N THR A 287 0.72 -0.47 6.39
CA THR A 287 0.67 0.37 5.18
C THR A 287 0.28 -0.43 3.93
N LEU A 288 0.78 -1.66 3.81
CA LEU A 288 0.47 -2.56 2.70
C LEU A 288 -0.93 -3.18 2.83
N ASN A 289 -1.47 -3.28 4.05
CA ASN A 289 -2.82 -3.76 4.35
C ASN A 289 -3.88 -2.63 4.36
N ASP A 290 -3.56 -1.47 3.79
CA ASP A 290 -4.41 -0.26 3.68
C ASP A 290 -4.82 0.41 5.02
N LYS A 291 -4.28 -0.06 6.16
CA LYS A 291 -4.49 0.53 7.49
C LYS A 291 -3.52 1.69 7.76
N LYS A 292 -3.59 2.72 6.92
CA LYS A 292 -2.63 3.85 6.87
C LYS A 292 -2.56 4.67 8.16
N ARG A 293 -3.69 4.87 8.85
CA ARG A 293 -3.76 5.68 10.09
C ARG A 293 -3.01 5.01 11.24
N GLU A 294 -3.25 3.72 11.45
CA GLU A 294 -2.56 2.91 12.46
C GLU A 294 -1.05 2.83 12.16
N ALA A 295 -0.69 2.64 10.89
CA ALA A 295 0.70 2.64 10.46
C ALA A 295 1.41 3.98 10.75
N TYR A 296 0.73 5.11 10.51
CA TYR A 296 1.27 6.43 10.79
C TYR A 296 1.57 6.62 12.28
N GLN A 297 0.64 6.21 13.15
CA GLN A 297 0.83 6.27 14.60
C GLN A 297 2.04 5.43 15.05
N LEU A 298 2.19 4.21 14.53
CA LEU A 298 3.34 3.36 14.84
C LEU A 298 4.66 3.95 14.36
N TYR A 299 4.71 4.55 13.16
CA TYR A 299 5.92 5.24 12.72
C TYR A 299 6.24 6.46 13.61
N CYS A 300 5.23 7.20 14.09
CA CYS A 300 5.44 8.26 15.06
C CYS A 300 5.96 7.72 16.40
N GLU A 301 5.49 6.56 16.87
CA GLU A 301 6.04 5.90 18.06
C GLU A 301 7.50 5.50 17.86
N VAL A 302 7.86 4.95 16.69
CA VAL A 302 9.26 4.67 16.36
C VAL A 302 10.10 5.94 16.37
N LEU A 303 9.61 7.06 15.82
CA LEU A 303 10.33 8.34 15.86
C LEU A 303 10.46 8.93 17.27
N ARG A 304 9.58 8.57 18.21
CA ARG A 304 9.76 8.94 19.63
C ARG A 304 10.92 8.17 20.27
N LEU A 305 11.12 6.91 19.88
CA LEU A 305 12.23 6.08 20.37
C LEU A 305 13.55 6.42 19.66
N GLU A 306 13.52 6.51 18.33
CA GLU A 306 14.65 6.85 17.46
C GLU A 306 14.27 8.01 16.51
N PRO A 307 14.52 9.27 16.92
CA PRO A 307 14.18 10.45 16.11
C PRO A 307 14.85 10.51 14.74
N ALA A 308 16.01 9.86 14.59
CA ALA A 308 16.81 9.89 13.36
C ALA A 308 16.58 8.67 12.43
N ASN A 309 15.60 7.82 12.70
CA ASN A 309 15.40 6.61 11.92
C ASN A 309 14.89 6.92 10.49
N PRO A 310 15.67 6.64 9.42
CA PRO A 310 15.33 7.05 8.06
C PRO A 310 14.09 6.32 7.52
N VAL A 311 13.86 5.07 7.94
CA VAL A 311 12.71 4.29 7.49
C VAL A 311 11.41 4.88 8.03
N ALA A 312 11.41 5.29 9.31
CA ALA A 312 10.25 5.91 9.93
C ALA A 312 9.99 7.33 9.40
N LEU A 313 11.04 8.12 9.15
CA LEU A 313 10.92 9.44 8.52
C LEU A 313 10.30 9.34 7.11
N ASN A 314 10.82 8.43 6.28
CA ASN A 314 10.27 8.21 4.94
C ASN A 314 8.84 7.65 4.98
N GLY A 315 8.56 6.72 5.91
CA GLY A 315 7.23 6.14 6.11
C GLY A 315 6.20 7.18 6.54
N THR A 316 6.51 8.01 7.53
CA THR A 316 5.63 9.12 7.96
C THR A 316 5.42 10.15 6.86
N ALA A 317 6.48 10.54 6.13
CA ALA A 317 6.37 11.50 5.03
C ALA A 317 5.48 10.98 3.89
N ASN A 318 5.63 9.69 3.51
CA ASN A 318 4.80 9.06 2.49
C ASN A 318 3.33 9.00 2.94
N LEU A 319 3.07 8.49 4.15
CA LEU A 319 1.71 8.39 4.68
C LEU A 319 1.02 9.75 4.83
N ARG A 320 1.78 10.78 5.23
CA ARG A 320 1.27 12.15 5.34
C ARG A 320 0.84 12.74 4.00
N ARG A 321 1.49 12.38 2.88
CA ARG A 321 1.03 12.77 1.54
C ARG A 321 -0.29 12.09 1.17
N GLN A 322 -0.49 10.87 1.64
CA GLN A 322 -1.70 10.09 1.36
C GLN A 322 -2.88 10.47 2.27
N LEU A 323 -2.60 10.93 3.49
CA LEU A 323 -3.59 11.30 4.50
C LEU A 323 -3.68 12.83 4.62
N THR A 324 -4.54 13.44 3.79
CA THR A 324 -4.76 14.90 3.74
C THR A 324 -5.42 15.47 4.99
N ASP A 325 -6.08 14.60 5.77
CA ASP A 325 -6.86 14.99 6.95
C ASP A 325 -5.99 15.12 8.22
N LEU A 326 -4.70 14.79 8.12
CA LEU A 326 -3.80 14.83 9.27
C LEU A 326 -3.40 16.28 9.62
N PRO A 327 -3.34 16.62 10.91
CA PRO A 327 -2.96 17.96 11.35
C PRO A 327 -1.52 18.30 10.91
N PRO A 328 -1.19 19.58 10.62
CA PRO A 328 0.14 20.05 10.25
C PRO A 328 1.23 19.56 11.24
N PRO A 329 2.50 19.39 10.82
CA PRO A 329 3.54 18.81 11.68
C PRO A 329 3.78 19.64 12.96
N ASN A 330 3.52 20.94 12.87
CA ASN A 330 3.69 21.91 13.94
C ASN A 330 2.38 22.13 14.73
N ALA A 331 1.31 21.40 14.43
CA ALA A 331 0.06 21.54 15.15
C ALA A 331 0.26 21.11 16.60
N VAL A 332 0.06 22.05 17.51
CA VAL A 332 0.10 21.78 18.94
C VAL A 332 -1.12 20.93 19.29
N ARG A 333 -0.90 19.68 19.68
CA ARG A 333 -1.97 18.84 20.23
C ARG A 333 -2.23 19.31 21.66
N MET A 334 -3.27 20.11 21.86
CA MET A 334 -3.78 20.43 23.19
C MET A 334 -4.22 19.10 23.84
N ALA A 335 -3.51 18.69 24.90
CA ALA A 335 -3.96 17.57 25.72
C ALA A 335 -5.16 18.05 26.54
N ILE A 336 -6.32 17.44 26.33
CA ILE A 336 -7.47 17.65 27.22
C ILE A 336 -7.14 16.86 28.48
N GLU A 337 -6.62 17.55 29.49
CA GLU A 337 -6.46 17.01 30.84
C GLU A 337 -7.80 17.19 31.55
N GLU A 338 -8.50 16.09 31.84
CA GLU A 338 -9.69 16.13 32.69
C GLU A 338 -9.23 16.49 34.11
N VAL A 339 -9.23 17.79 34.42
CA VAL A 339 -8.96 18.29 35.76
C VAL A 339 -10.13 17.84 36.64
N SER A 340 -9.89 16.82 37.47
CA SER A 340 -10.85 16.27 38.44
C SER A 340 -11.34 17.26 39.50
N ASN A 341 -10.79 18.48 39.50
CA ASN A 341 -11.15 19.60 40.38
C ASN A 341 -11.91 20.74 39.68
N ALA A 342 -12.43 20.53 38.47
CA ALA A 342 -13.46 21.42 37.96
C ALA A 342 -14.74 21.23 38.80
N GLU A 343 -15.22 22.32 39.42
CA GLU A 343 -16.46 22.36 40.20
C GLU A 343 -17.60 21.62 39.47
N PRO A 344 -18.46 20.90 40.21
CA PRO A 344 -19.46 20.04 39.59
C PRO A 344 -20.45 20.87 38.76
N GLU A 345 -20.59 20.46 37.51
CA GLU A 345 -21.71 20.74 36.62
C GLU A 345 -22.01 22.22 36.31
N ILE A 346 -21.32 22.75 35.31
CA ILE A 346 -22.05 23.60 34.34
C ILE A 346 -23.02 22.66 33.61
N ASP A 347 -24.27 22.60 34.09
CA ASP A 347 -25.34 21.90 33.41
C ASP A 347 -25.59 22.58 32.05
N PHE A 348 -24.98 22.05 30.99
CA PHE A 348 -25.12 22.56 29.62
C PHE A 348 -26.58 22.63 29.15
N ARG A 349 -27.52 21.94 29.83
CA ARG A 349 -28.97 22.09 29.59
C ARG A 349 -29.51 23.46 30.00
N GLN A 350 -28.86 24.18 30.90
CA GLN A 350 -29.28 25.53 31.34
C GLN A 350 -28.81 26.64 30.40
N LEU A 351 -27.72 26.42 29.65
CA LEU A 351 -27.22 27.33 28.61
C LEU A 351 -28.01 27.21 27.30
N VAL A 352 -28.52 26.02 26.98
CA VAL A 352 -29.55 25.84 25.96
C VAL A 352 -30.91 26.12 26.61
N ARG A 353 -31.20 27.38 26.92
CA ARG A 353 -32.61 27.77 27.03
C ARG A 353 -33.17 27.65 25.60
N PRO A 354 -34.06 26.68 25.28
CA PRO A 354 -34.81 26.81 24.05
C PRO A 354 -35.51 28.16 24.18
N LYS A 355 -35.30 29.09 23.22
CA LYS A 355 -36.15 30.27 23.12
C LYS A 355 -37.56 29.75 23.31
N LYS A 356 -38.25 30.19 24.38
CA LYS A 356 -39.68 29.89 24.54
C LYS A 356 -40.29 30.32 23.21
N VAL A 357 -40.60 29.34 22.36
CA VAL A 357 -41.50 29.55 21.25
C VAL A 357 -42.76 29.98 21.95
N ILE A 358 -43.02 31.28 21.93
CA ILE A 358 -44.31 31.81 22.31
C ILE A 358 -45.25 30.99 21.45
N LYS A 359 -46.11 30.18 22.11
CA LYS A 359 -47.19 29.45 21.44
C LYS A 359 -48.21 30.51 20.99
N ASP A 360 -47.76 31.43 20.13
CA ASP A 360 -48.61 32.32 19.41
C ASP A 360 -49.42 31.44 18.47
N LYS A 361 -50.72 31.54 18.67
CA LYS A 361 -51.78 30.88 17.92
C LYS A 361 -51.34 30.74 16.46
N LEU A 362 -51.20 29.50 15.99
CA LEU A 362 -51.07 29.23 14.56
C LEU A 362 -52.13 30.08 13.82
N PRO A 363 -51.74 30.89 12.82
CA PRO A 363 -52.68 31.72 12.10
C PRO A 363 -53.84 30.86 11.59
N ALA A 364 -55.07 31.39 11.67
CA ALA A 364 -56.29 30.64 11.39
C ALA A 364 -56.24 29.91 10.03
N SER A 365 -55.53 30.49 9.05
CA SER A 365 -55.27 29.91 7.72
C SER A 365 -54.55 28.56 7.76
N ILE A 366 -53.61 28.34 8.69
CA ILE A 366 -52.88 27.07 8.80
C ILE A 366 -53.74 25.99 9.46
N LYS A 367 -54.59 26.38 10.43
CA LYS A 367 -55.57 25.46 11.02
C LYS A 367 -56.64 25.05 10.01
N GLN A 368 -57.06 25.99 9.16
CA GLN A 368 -58.00 25.72 8.09
C GLN A 368 -57.39 24.76 7.05
N LEU A 369 -56.15 24.99 6.62
CA LEU A 369 -55.43 24.07 5.74
C LEU A 369 -55.28 22.67 6.33
N GLN A 370 -54.96 22.53 7.62
CA GLN A 370 -54.90 21.22 8.26
C GLN A 370 -56.25 20.52 8.26
N ASN A 371 -57.34 21.23 8.57
CA ASN A 371 -58.69 20.68 8.56
C ASN A 371 -59.10 20.28 7.13
N ASP A 372 -58.82 21.12 6.13
CA ASP A 372 -59.13 20.83 4.73
C ASP A 372 -58.36 19.60 4.24
N THR A 373 -57.09 19.46 4.64
CA THR A 373 -56.27 18.28 4.30
C THR A 373 -56.81 17.01 4.94
N ILE A 374 -57.22 17.06 6.21
CA ILE A 374 -57.83 15.92 6.91
C ILE A 374 -59.16 15.53 6.24
N THR A 375 -59.95 16.52 5.81
CA THR A 375 -61.23 16.28 5.13
C THR A 375 -61.01 15.61 3.78
N LEU A 376 -59.99 16.05 3.02
CA LEU A 376 -59.62 15.46 1.73
C LEU A 376 -59.15 14.01 1.86
N VAL A 377 -58.32 13.72 2.87
CA VAL A 377 -57.86 12.35 3.16
C VAL A 377 -59.04 11.45 3.51
N ARG A 378 -60.00 11.95 4.29
CA ARG A 378 -61.20 11.19 4.66
C ARG A 378 -62.10 10.89 3.45
N GLN A 379 -62.32 11.88 2.58
CA GLN A 379 -63.09 11.69 1.33
C GLN A 379 -62.41 10.69 0.39
N HIS A 380 -61.08 10.73 0.30
CA HIS A 380 -60.33 9.76 -0.50
C HIS A 380 -60.44 8.33 0.06
N ALA A 381 -60.37 8.17 1.38
CA ALA A 381 -60.57 6.87 2.03
C ALA A 381 -61.98 6.31 1.83
N GLU A 382 -63.02 7.17 1.90
CA GLU A 382 -64.40 6.76 1.62
C GLU A 382 -64.62 6.40 0.15
N ALA A 383 -63.94 7.09 -0.79
CA ALA A 383 -63.98 6.77 -2.21
C ALA A 383 -63.31 5.42 -2.53
N LEU A 384 -62.21 5.09 -1.85
CA LEU A 384 -61.56 3.79 -1.93
C LEU A 384 -62.46 2.68 -1.38
N ALA A 385 -63.05 2.87 -0.20
CA ALA A 385 -63.97 1.89 0.38
C ALA A 385 -65.19 1.61 -0.54
N LYS A 386 -65.72 2.65 -1.21
CA LYS A 386 -66.79 2.48 -2.20
C LYS A 386 -66.34 1.74 -3.47
N ARG A 387 -65.09 1.89 -3.91
CA ARG A 387 -64.53 1.10 -5.03
C ARG A 387 -64.40 -0.36 -4.65
N ASP A 388 -63.86 -0.65 -3.47
CA ASP A 388 -63.65 -2.03 -3.00
C ASP A 388 -64.99 -2.78 -2.84
N THR A 389 -66.04 -2.11 -2.33
CA THR A 389 -67.38 -2.73 -2.25
C THR A 389 -68.02 -2.97 -3.62
N LYS A 390 -67.66 -2.18 -4.65
CA LYS A 390 -68.19 -2.35 -6.01
C LYS A 390 -67.50 -3.49 -6.75
N GLU A 391 -66.19 -3.66 -6.56
CA GLU A 391 -65.43 -4.78 -7.13
C GLU A 391 -65.81 -6.13 -6.50
N MET A 392 -66.17 -6.17 -5.22
CA MET A 392 -66.55 -7.40 -4.52
C MET A 392 -67.93 -7.97 -4.94
N THR A 393 -68.73 -7.22 -5.72
CA THR A 393 -70.04 -7.69 -6.24
C THR A 393 -69.98 -8.30 -7.65
N LEU A 394 -68.83 -8.28 -8.31
CA LEU A 394 -68.69 -8.65 -9.73
C LEU A 394 -67.97 -9.98 -10.01
N SER A 395 -67.77 -10.84 -8.99
CA SER A 395 -67.07 -12.13 -9.18
C SER A 395 -67.87 -13.32 -8.65
N THR A 396 -68.88 -13.73 -9.41
CA THR A 396 -69.48 -15.07 -9.32
C THR A 396 -69.74 -15.63 -10.72
N GLU A 397 -68.69 -16.09 -11.40
CA GLU A 397 -68.83 -17.09 -12.47
C GLU A 397 -67.78 -18.21 -12.26
N PRO A 398 -68.17 -19.49 -12.29
CA PRO A 398 -67.22 -20.59 -12.09
C PRO A 398 -66.44 -20.89 -13.39
N PRO A 399 -65.20 -21.39 -13.28
CA PRO A 399 -64.31 -21.54 -14.43
C PRO A 399 -64.72 -22.71 -15.34
N ARG A 400 -64.77 -22.45 -16.65
CA ARG A 400 -65.04 -23.46 -17.69
C ARG A 400 -63.85 -24.41 -17.85
N ARG A 401 -64.07 -25.70 -17.62
CA ARG A 401 -63.14 -26.79 -17.98
C ARG A 401 -63.30 -27.11 -19.47
N ASN A 402 -62.26 -26.85 -20.27
CA ASN A 402 -62.19 -27.33 -21.64
C ASN A 402 -61.31 -28.59 -21.71
N THR A 403 -61.95 -29.74 -21.91
CA THR A 403 -61.32 -30.96 -22.45
C THR A 403 -61.92 -31.21 -23.84
N PRO A 404 -61.12 -31.40 -24.90
CA PRO A 404 -61.67 -31.76 -26.20
C PRO A 404 -61.86 -33.29 -26.24
N LEU A 405 -63.11 -33.74 -26.31
CA LEU A 405 -63.41 -35.11 -26.74
C LEU A 405 -63.85 -35.08 -28.21
N ILE A 406 -63.21 -35.97 -28.95
CA ILE A 406 -63.43 -36.37 -30.33
C ILE A 406 -64.86 -36.89 -30.50
N GLU A 407 -65.55 -36.43 -31.54
CA GLU A 407 -66.58 -37.20 -32.25
C GLU A 407 -66.63 -36.71 -33.72
N GLU A 408 -66.75 -37.68 -34.61
CA GLU A 408 -66.41 -37.69 -36.04
C GLU A 408 -67.34 -36.84 -36.92
N LEU A 409 -66.75 -36.13 -37.91
CA LEU A 409 -67.17 -36.00 -39.32
C LEU A 409 -66.18 -35.11 -40.10
#